data_AF-A0A1F3BF51-F1
#
_entry.id   AF-A0A1F3BF51-F1
#
_cell.length_a   1.000
_cell.length_b   1.000
_cell.length_c   1.000
_cell.angle_alpha   90.00
_cell.angle_beta   90.00
_cell.angle_gamma   90.00
#
_symmetry.space_group_name_H-M   'P 1'
#
loop_
_entity.id
_entity.type
_entity.pdbx_description
1 polymer ?
#
loop_
_entity_poly.entity_id
_entity_poly.type
_entity_poly.pdbx_seq_one_letter_code
_entity_poly.pdbx_strand_id
1 'polypeptide(L)' 'MIDDLESVEPWKPRGIKVRGTAEVVEHEGIFGKGSYLRITPQVSISWGIEAMKEGQWYSKKLH' A
#
# COMPACT_ATOMS: atom_id res chain seq x y z
N MET A 1 11.30 -12.34 -9.72
CA MET A 1 12.29 -12.57 -8.66
C MET A 1 12.21 -11.36 -7.75
N ILE A 2 11.69 -11.51 -6.53
CA ILE A 2 11.68 -10.45 -5.53
C ILE A 2 12.87 -10.74 -4.63
N ASP A 3 13.87 -9.87 -4.67
CA ASP A 3 15.02 -9.88 -3.79
C ASP A 3 14.87 -8.65 -2.89
N ASP A 4 14.54 -8.88 -1.63
CA ASP A 4 14.83 -7.93 -0.55
C ASP A 4 14.84 -8.72 0.78
N LEU A 5 16.00 -9.28 1.09
CA LEU A 5 16.31 -9.85 2.40
C LEU A 5 16.80 -8.72 3.32
N GLU A 6 15.95 -8.34 4.27
CA GLU A 6 16.40 -8.07 5.63
C GLU A 6 15.34 -8.59 6.61
N SER A 7 15.57 -9.81 7.09
CA SER A 7 14.84 -10.40 8.21
C SER A 7 15.71 -10.18 9.44
N VAL A 8 15.34 -9.23 10.30
CA VAL A 8 15.95 -9.10 11.62
C VAL A 8 15.01 -9.73 12.62
N GLU A 9 15.40 -10.90 13.12
CA GLU A 9 14.72 -11.57 14.23
C GLU A 9 14.71 -10.64 15.45
N PRO A 10 13.53 -10.33 16.04
CA PRO A 10 12.19 -10.78 15.65
C PRO A 10 11.54 -9.94 14.53
N TRP A 11 10.77 -10.59 13.64
CA TRP A 11 10.01 -9.94 12.56
C TRP A 11 9.30 -8.66 13.03
N LYS A 12 9.68 -7.52 12.46
CA LYS A 12 8.98 -6.25 12.72
C LYS A 12 7.71 -6.19 11.87
N PRO A 13 6.54 -5.86 12.45
CA PRO A 13 5.32 -5.68 11.67
C PRO A 13 5.49 -4.50 10.71
N ARG A 14 5.11 -4.72 9.46
CA ARG A 14 5.04 -3.69 8.41
C ARG A 14 3.60 -3.57 7.90
N GLY A 15 3.21 -2.37 7.47
CA GLY A 15 1.87 -2.18 6.92
C GLY A 15 1.72 -0.91 6.11
N ILE A 16 0.62 -0.86 5.36
CA ILE A 16 0.24 0.24 4.49
C ILE A 16 -1.21 0.62 4.81
N LYS A 17 -1.49 1.91 4.96
CA LYS A 17 -2.82 2.48 5.11
C LYS A 17 -3.11 3.36 3.91
N VAL A 18 -4.13 2.98 3.16
CA VAL A 18 -4.64 3.74 2.02
C VAL A 18 -5.90 4.51 2.44
N ARG A 19 -5.94 5.81 2.18
CA ARG A 19 -7.15 6.65 2.32
C ARG A 19 -7.46 7.28 0.96
N GLY A 20 -8.72 7.20 0.55
CA GLY A 20 -9.16 7.69 -0.74
C GLY A 20 -10.67 7.49 -0.92
N THR A 21 -11.15 7.79 -2.12
CA THR A 21 -12.56 7.57 -2.50
C THR A 21 -12.78 6.11 -2.83
N ALA A 22 -13.87 5.52 -2.32
CA ALA A 22 -14.25 4.15 -2.62
C ALA A 22 -15.54 4.13 -3.46
N GLU A 23 -15.57 3.32 -4.50
CA GLU A 23 -16.72 3.11 -5.38
C GLU A 23 -16.90 1.62 -5.69
N VAL A 24 -18.14 1.19 -5.87
CA VAL A 24 -18.45 -0.17 -6.32
C VAL A 24 -18.54 -0.15 -7.84
N VAL A 25 -17.79 -1.02 -8.49
CA VAL A 25 -17.72 -1.12 -9.96
C VAL A 25 -17.92 -2.56 -10.39
N GLU A 26 -18.58 -2.75 -11.54
CA GLU A 26 -18.55 -4.04 -12.22
C GLU A 26 -17.18 -4.20 -12.91
N HIS A 27 -16.45 -5.26 -12.59
CA HIS A 27 -15.11 -5.50 -13.10
C HIS A 27 -14.84 -6.99 -13.30
N GLU A 28 -14.00 -7.31 -14.27
CA GLU A 28 -13.47 -8.66 -14.46
C GLU A 28 -12.12 -8.75 -13.74
N GLY A 29 -12.18 -9.05 -12.44
CA GLY A 29 -10.99 -9.17 -11.60
C GLY A 29 -10.49 -10.60 -11.50
N ILE A 30 -9.55 -10.83 -10.57
CA ILE A 30 -8.92 -12.14 -10.37
C ILE A 30 -9.89 -13.25 -9.94
N PHE A 31 -11.08 -12.89 -9.45
CA PHE A 31 -12.15 -13.83 -9.09
C PHE A 31 -13.24 -13.92 -10.17
N GLY A 32 -12.97 -13.41 -11.37
CA GLY A 32 -13.92 -13.33 -12.47
C GLY A 32 -14.76 -12.06 -12.43
N LYS A 33 -15.80 -12.03 -13.27
CA LYS A 33 -16.71 -10.89 -13.40
C LYS A 33 -17.61 -10.75 -12.17
N GLY A 34 -17.69 -9.54 -11.63
CA GLY A 34 -18.63 -9.20 -10.56
C GLY A 34 -18.41 -7.79 -10.02
N SER A 35 -19.01 -7.50 -8.88
CA SER A 35 -18.86 -6.21 -8.20
C SER A 35 -17.58 -6.16 -7.37
N TYR A 36 -16.75 -5.15 -7.58
CA TYR A 36 -15.50 -4.90 -6.88
C TYR A 36 -15.52 -3.54 -6.20
N LEU A 37 -14.85 -3.44 -5.06
CA LEU A 37 -14.58 -2.17 -4.40
C LEU A 37 -13.30 -1.57 -4.98
N ARG A 38 -13.42 -0.47 -5.72
CA ARG A 38 -12.28 0.31 -6.21
C ARG A 38 -12.00 1.44 -5.25
N ILE A 39 -10.74 1.58 -4.84
CA ILE A 39 -10.27 2.68 -3.99
C ILE A 39 -9.32 3.53 -4.82
N THR A 40 -9.65 4.81 -5.02
CA THR A 40 -8.77 5.80 -5.64
C THR A 40 -7.97 6.50 -4.53
N PRO A 41 -6.69 6.14 -4.33
CA PRO A 41 -5.90 6.60 -3.20
C PRO A 41 -5.58 8.10 -3.33
N GLN A 42 -5.82 8.85 -2.25
CA GLN A 42 -5.38 10.24 -2.12
C GLN A 42 -4.18 10.37 -1.19
N VAL A 43 -4.12 9.48 -0.19
CA VAL A 43 -3.04 9.41 0.80
C VAL A 43 -2.68 7.94 1.01
N SER A 44 -1.39 7.64 0.97
CA SER A 44 -0.83 6.36 1.37
C SER A 44 0.20 6.60 2.47
N ILE A 45 0.09 5.84 3.57
CA ILE A 45 1.00 5.89 4.71
C ILE A 45 1.54 4.49 4.93
N SER A 46 2.85 4.34 5.01
CA SER A 46 3.52 3.06 5.28
C SER A 46 4.29 3.13 6.60
N TRP A 47 4.36 2.02 7.33
CA TRP A 47 5.15 1.89 8.56
C TRP A 47 5.90 0.56 8.57
N GLY A 48 6.99 0.49 9.33
CA GLY A 48 7.84 -0.70 9.40
C GLY A 48 8.63 -0.94 8.11
N ILE A 49 8.85 0.11 7.32
CA ILE A 49 9.69 0.14 6.12
C ILE A 49 10.73 1.25 6.33
N GLU A 50 11.92 0.93 6.83
CA GLU A 50 13.12 1.80 6.77
C GLU A 50 14.25 0.98 6.14
N ALA A 51 15.09 1.51 5.24
CA ALA A 51 15.63 2.86 5.22
C ALA A 51 15.38 3.71 3.94
N MET A 52 14.90 4.95 4.14
CA MET A 52 15.44 6.14 3.46
C MET A 52 15.86 7.12 4.56
N LYS A 53 16.97 7.84 4.33
CA LYS A 53 17.75 8.61 5.31
C LYS A 53 16.93 9.51 6.25
N GLU A 54 17.46 9.63 7.46
CA GLU A 54 16.99 10.46 8.57
C GLU A 54 16.60 11.88 8.12
N GLY A 55 15.35 12.28 8.39
CA GLY A 55 14.87 13.66 8.19
C GLY A 55 13.77 13.89 7.13
N GLN A 56 13.27 12.87 6.42
CA GLN A 56 12.24 13.07 5.38
C GLN A 56 10.92 12.33 5.64
N TRP A 57 9.86 13.11 5.90
CA TRP A 57 8.47 12.63 5.80
C TRP A 57 7.99 12.72 4.35
N TYR A 58 7.68 11.59 3.71
CA TYR A 58 7.13 11.56 2.35
C TYR A 58 5.60 11.44 2.37
N SER A 59 4.88 12.57 2.34
CA SER A 59 3.49 12.59 1.91
C SER A 59 3.45 12.62 0.39
N LYS A 60 3.26 11.47 -0.28
CA LYS A 60 3.01 11.48 -1.73
C LYS A 60 1.52 11.66 -1.98
N LYS A 61 1.14 12.89 -2.35
CA LYS A 61 -0.18 13.17 -2.93
C LYS A 61 -0.19 12.58 -4.33
N LEU A 62 -0.94 11.50 -4.53
CA LEU A 62 -1.16 10.96 -5.87
C LEU A 62 -2.07 11.95 -6.61
N HIS A 63 -1.59 12.49 -7.74
CA HIS A 63 -2.37 13.34 -8.65
C HIS A 63 -3.29 12.48 -9.51
#